data_AF-U6F2Y2-F1
#
_entry.id   AF-U6F2Y2-F1
#
_cell.length_a   1.000
_cell.length_b   1.000
_cell.length_c   1.000
_cell.angle_alpha   90.00
_cell.angle_beta   90.00
_cell.angle_gamma   90.00
#
_symmetry.space_group_name_H-M   'P 1'
#
loop_
_entity.id
_entity.type
_entity.pdbx_description
1 polymer ?
#
loop_
_entity_poly.entity_id
_entity_poly.type
_entity_poly.pdbx_seq_one_letter_code
_entity_poly.pdbx_strand_id
1 'polypeptide(L)'
;MKDGKPIPGAPTPEYKNDPKNPTKVLPNEGVPEVPGYNPKNPGKKITPENPTKDTDVPYVPIIGDGRIVINYVDQDDNDAILDTATPTGKFGTKITYTTTAEIKKLENEGYVLVKDGYTDSTGHSEFTKENDNHVYEVIMKHGTVTYNPHDNPAKPGEPINPNDPNSPKVTDNDVDYSKSVKETIHYVGAGDQTPSDNVQNVTLTRSITVDRVTGNIISSTKWQPSQIDYK
;
A
#
# COMPACT_ATOMS: atom_id res chain seq x y z
N MET A 1 2.95 10.46 -33.93
CA MET A 1 2.86 11.60 -34.88
C MET A 1 3.32 11.10 -36.23
N LYS A 2 2.60 11.37 -37.33
CA LYS A 2 3.07 10.99 -38.67
C LYS A 2 4.27 11.86 -39.01
N ASP A 3 5.37 11.25 -39.44
CA ASP A 3 6.56 11.97 -39.93
C ASP A 3 6.15 12.94 -41.05
N GLY A 4 6.60 14.21 -40.97
CA GLY A 4 6.51 15.18 -42.07
C GLY A 4 5.44 16.28 -41.99
N LYS A 5 4.69 16.45 -40.89
CA LYS A 5 3.79 17.62 -40.73
C LYS A 5 4.52 18.80 -40.06
N PRO A 6 4.45 20.04 -40.59
CA PRO A 6 5.00 21.22 -39.93
C PRO A 6 4.41 21.44 -38.53
N ILE A 7 5.23 21.88 -37.58
CA ILE A 7 4.78 22.25 -36.23
C ILE A 7 4.07 23.62 -36.33
N PRO A 8 2.77 23.72 -36.00
CA PRO A 8 2.04 24.98 -36.11
C PRO A 8 2.68 26.08 -35.27
N GLY A 9 2.92 27.25 -35.88
CA GLY A 9 3.49 28.41 -35.20
C GLY A 9 4.99 28.31 -34.86
N ALA A 10 5.69 27.27 -35.33
CA ALA A 10 7.14 27.18 -35.16
C ALA A 10 7.87 28.29 -35.96
N PRO A 11 8.98 28.85 -35.43
CA PRO A 11 9.76 29.85 -36.16
C PRO A 11 10.35 29.30 -37.48
N THR A 12 10.28 30.10 -38.53
CA THR A 12 10.90 29.84 -39.84
C THR A 12 11.93 30.93 -40.18
N PRO A 13 13.12 30.92 -39.56
CA PRO A 13 14.15 31.91 -39.85
C PRO A 13 14.69 31.73 -41.28
N GLU A 14 15.02 32.85 -41.92
CA GLU A 14 15.66 32.86 -43.23
C GLU A 14 17.17 32.66 -43.10
N TYR A 15 17.76 31.94 -44.05
CA TYR A 15 19.22 31.81 -44.16
C TYR A 15 19.86 33.14 -44.55
N LYS A 16 21.04 33.42 -43.97
CA LYS A 16 21.79 34.63 -44.31
C LYS A 16 22.60 34.42 -45.58
N ASN A 17 22.47 35.31 -46.56
CA ASN A 17 23.30 35.26 -47.78
C ASN A 17 24.79 35.45 -47.47
N ASP A 18 25.65 34.75 -48.22
CA ASP A 18 27.10 34.93 -48.15
C ASP A 18 27.50 36.27 -48.79
N PRO A 19 28.09 37.22 -48.03
CA PRO A 19 28.45 38.54 -48.56
C PRO A 19 29.53 38.49 -49.65
N LYS A 20 30.25 37.36 -49.78
CA LYS A 20 31.31 37.15 -50.77
C LYS A 20 30.84 36.35 -51.98
N ASN A 21 29.67 35.71 -51.92
CA ASN A 21 29.14 34.92 -53.02
C ASN A 21 27.60 34.99 -53.06
N PRO A 22 27.00 35.74 -54.01
CA PRO A 22 25.55 35.94 -54.07
C PRO A 22 24.76 34.67 -54.45
N THR A 23 25.43 33.58 -54.81
CA THR A 23 24.78 32.29 -55.09
C THR A 23 24.78 31.33 -53.89
N LYS A 24 25.31 31.76 -52.73
CA LYS A 24 25.43 30.93 -51.53
C LYS A 24 24.85 31.60 -50.29
N VAL A 25 24.50 30.78 -49.32
CA VAL A 25 24.14 31.18 -47.94
C VAL A 25 25.27 30.83 -46.98
N LEU A 26 25.28 31.44 -45.80
CA LEU A 26 26.22 31.12 -44.74
C LEU A 26 26.03 29.66 -44.27
N PRO A 27 27.11 28.87 -44.13
CA PRO A 27 27.01 27.49 -43.67
C PRO A 27 26.93 27.39 -42.15
N ASN A 28 26.53 26.21 -41.66
CA ASN A 28 26.55 25.82 -40.25
C ASN A 28 25.69 26.72 -39.35
N GLU A 29 24.51 27.09 -39.81
CA GLU A 29 23.53 27.80 -39.00
C GLU A 29 22.93 26.88 -37.92
N GLY A 30 22.49 27.47 -36.81
CA GLY A 30 21.80 26.74 -35.74
C GLY A 30 20.38 26.35 -36.17
N VAL A 31 19.75 25.48 -35.37
CA VAL A 31 18.33 25.15 -35.53
C VAL A 31 17.47 26.04 -34.63
N PRO A 32 16.23 26.38 -35.02
CA PRO A 32 15.32 27.16 -34.19
C PRO A 32 15.03 26.52 -32.83
N GLU A 33 14.74 27.33 -31.83
CA GLU A 33 14.10 26.83 -30.61
C GLU A 33 12.58 26.79 -30.83
N VAL A 34 11.96 25.65 -30.53
CA VAL A 34 10.52 25.44 -30.70
C VAL A 34 9.91 25.13 -29.33
N PRO A 35 9.05 26.00 -28.78
CA PRO A 35 8.44 25.79 -27.47
C PRO A 35 7.74 24.42 -27.37
N GLY A 36 8.10 23.64 -26.34
CA GLY A 36 7.55 22.29 -26.12
C GLY A 36 8.18 21.19 -26.97
N TYR A 37 9.24 21.46 -27.72
CA TYR A 37 9.92 20.50 -28.58
C TYR A 37 11.45 20.62 -28.48
N ASN A 38 12.15 19.49 -28.61
CA ASN A 38 13.60 19.43 -28.78
C ASN A 38 13.94 19.01 -30.21
N PRO A 39 15.03 19.51 -30.83
CA PRO A 39 15.51 18.99 -32.10
C PRO A 39 15.79 17.50 -31.99
N LYS A 40 15.37 16.70 -32.98
CA LYS A 40 15.63 15.25 -33.00
C LYS A 40 17.13 14.92 -33.01
N ASN A 41 17.94 15.83 -33.54
CA ASN A 41 19.40 15.76 -33.53
C ASN A 41 19.99 17.02 -32.85
N PRO A 42 20.08 17.06 -31.51
CA PRO A 42 20.60 18.21 -30.78
C PRO A 42 22.01 18.59 -31.22
N GLY A 43 22.29 19.89 -31.34
CA GLY A 43 23.60 20.41 -31.72
C GLY A 43 23.98 20.26 -33.21
N LYS A 44 23.14 19.60 -34.02
CA LYS A 44 23.35 19.54 -35.47
C LYS A 44 23.21 20.94 -36.07
N LYS A 45 24.26 21.39 -36.75
CA LYS A 45 24.23 22.62 -37.54
C LYS A 45 23.74 22.32 -38.96
N ILE A 46 23.07 23.28 -39.58
CA ILE A 46 22.47 23.13 -40.90
C ILE A 46 23.26 23.94 -41.93
N THR A 47 23.51 23.32 -43.08
CA THR A 47 24.05 23.99 -44.26
C THR A 47 23.13 23.63 -45.44
N PRO A 48 22.41 24.59 -46.04
CA PRO A 48 21.50 24.32 -47.15
C PRO A 48 22.22 23.81 -48.38
N GLU A 49 21.74 22.70 -48.94
CA GLU A 49 22.22 22.18 -50.22
C GLU A 49 21.62 22.95 -51.40
N ASN A 50 20.40 23.48 -51.24
CA ASN A 50 19.73 24.30 -52.23
C ASN A 50 19.21 25.60 -51.59
N PRO A 51 19.76 26.78 -51.93
CA PRO A 51 19.38 28.04 -51.32
C PRO A 51 17.96 28.53 -51.69
N THR A 52 17.29 27.90 -52.66
CA THR A 52 15.91 28.25 -53.06
C THR A 52 14.86 27.33 -52.46
N LYS A 53 15.25 26.43 -51.55
CA LYS A 53 14.34 25.49 -50.89
C LYS A 53 14.51 25.54 -49.37
N ASP A 54 13.40 25.37 -48.68
CA ASP A 54 13.38 25.23 -47.22
C ASP A 54 14.13 23.96 -46.80
N THR A 55 14.75 24.00 -45.63
CA THR A 55 15.38 22.83 -45.00
C THR A 55 14.54 22.36 -43.84
N ASP A 56 14.00 21.14 -43.94
CA ASP A 56 13.23 20.56 -42.85
C ASP A 56 14.12 20.15 -41.68
N VAL A 57 13.78 20.63 -40.48
CA VAL A 57 14.44 20.24 -39.23
C VAL A 57 13.47 19.40 -38.40
N PRO A 58 13.76 18.11 -38.12
CA PRO A 58 12.89 17.26 -37.32
C PRO A 58 13.00 17.59 -35.82
N TYR A 59 11.86 17.61 -35.13
CA TYR A 59 11.76 17.80 -33.68
C TYR A 59 10.97 16.68 -33.01
N VAL A 60 11.17 16.51 -31.70
CA VAL A 60 10.41 15.61 -30.82
C VAL A 60 9.78 16.41 -29.67
N PRO A 61 8.56 16.09 -29.22
CA PRO A 61 7.94 16.76 -28.08
C PRO A 61 8.77 16.60 -26.80
N ILE A 62 8.80 17.64 -25.98
CA ILE A 62 9.29 17.55 -24.60
C ILE A 62 8.20 16.89 -23.76
N ILE A 63 8.51 15.72 -23.21
CA ILE A 63 7.60 14.97 -22.34
C ILE A 63 8.02 15.19 -20.90
N GLY A 64 7.11 15.73 -20.09
CA GLY A 64 7.31 15.96 -18.65
C GLY A 64 7.36 14.65 -17.85
N ASP A 65 7.85 14.76 -16.61
CA ASP A 65 7.78 13.69 -15.61
C ASP A 65 6.46 13.80 -14.83
N GLY A 66 5.86 12.65 -14.56
CA GLY A 66 4.69 12.49 -13.71
C GLY A 66 4.99 11.59 -12.52
N ARG A 67 4.28 11.86 -11.43
CA ARG A 67 4.36 11.08 -10.18
C ARG A 67 2.95 10.85 -9.64
N ILE A 68 2.70 9.68 -9.07
CA ILE A 68 1.54 9.45 -8.22
C ILE A 68 2.00 9.08 -6.81
N VAL A 69 1.09 9.18 -5.84
CA VAL A 69 1.33 8.80 -4.44
C VAL A 69 0.27 7.79 -4.03
N ILE A 70 0.70 6.69 -3.42
CA ILE A 70 -0.20 5.69 -2.83
C ILE A 70 0.17 5.59 -1.35
N ASN A 71 -0.75 6.01 -0.50
CA ASN A 71 -0.62 5.93 0.95
C ASN A 71 -1.35 4.68 1.46
N TYR A 72 -0.65 3.86 2.24
CA TYR A 72 -1.25 2.78 2.99
C TYR A 72 -1.59 3.30 4.38
N VAL A 73 -2.87 3.26 4.74
CA VAL A 73 -3.43 3.98 5.89
C VAL A 73 -3.99 2.99 6.90
N ASP A 74 -3.64 3.16 8.16
CA ASP A 74 -4.20 2.43 9.30
C ASP A 74 -5.43 3.14 9.86
N GLN A 75 -6.61 2.61 9.56
CA GLN A 75 -7.87 3.18 10.02
C GLN A 75 -8.04 3.11 11.55
N ASP A 76 -7.40 2.15 12.22
CA ASP A 76 -7.56 1.94 13.67
C ASP A 76 -6.55 2.73 14.51
N ASP A 77 -5.50 3.29 13.89
CA ASP A 77 -4.49 4.15 14.52
C ASP A 77 -4.51 5.59 13.99
N ASN A 78 -5.70 6.23 14.04
CA ASN A 78 -5.90 7.63 13.66
C ASN A 78 -5.35 7.96 12.25
N ASP A 79 -5.64 7.09 11.28
CA ASP A 79 -5.21 7.20 9.88
C ASP A 79 -3.68 7.31 9.74
N ALA A 80 -2.92 6.61 10.58
CA ALA A 80 -1.46 6.56 10.49
C ALA A 80 -1.00 6.00 9.13
N ILE A 81 0.08 6.56 8.58
CA ILE A 81 0.67 6.09 7.33
C ILE A 81 1.60 4.90 7.64
N LEU A 82 1.21 3.73 7.14
CA LEU A 82 1.96 2.48 7.26
C LEU A 82 3.12 2.43 6.25
N ASP A 83 2.83 2.84 5.01
CA ASP A 83 3.81 2.93 3.93
C ASP A 83 3.36 3.94 2.87
N THR A 84 4.29 4.36 2.02
CA THR A 84 4.00 5.23 0.87
C THR A 84 4.78 4.80 -0.35
N ALA A 85 4.07 4.47 -1.43
CA ALA A 85 4.66 4.26 -2.73
C ALA A 85 4.54 5.52 -3.60
N THR A 86 5.61 5.83 -4.34
CA THR A 86 5.64 6.99 -5.25
C THR A 86 6.09 6.61 -6.66
N PRO A 87 5.30 5.84 -7.43
CA PRO A 87 5.60 5.55 -8.82
C PRO A 87 5.83 6.82 -9.63
N THR A 88 6.86 6.81 -10.47
CA THR A 88 7.22 7.91 -11.36
C THR A 88 7.41 7.42 -12.79
N GLY A 89 7.13 8.26 -13.77
CA GLY A 89 7.39 7.98 -15.18
C GLY A 89 7.21 9.21 -16.04
N LYS A 90 7.42 9.06 -17.35
CA LYS A 90 7.15 10.15 -18.31
C LYS A 90 5.65 10.22 -18.60
N PHE A 91 5.10 11.40 -18.86
CA PHE A 91 3.71 11.51 -19.28
C PHE A 91 3.42 10.66 -20.53
N GLY A 92 2.25 10.01 -20.57
CA GLY A 92 1.82 9.06 -21.60
C GLY A 92 2.49 7.68 -21.49
N THR A 93 3.25 7.40 -20.43
CA THR A 93 3.78 6.04 -20.18
C THR A 93 2.87 5.28 -19.21
N LYS A 94 2.75 3.97 -19.44
CA LYS A 94 1.92 3.08 -18.61
C LYS A 94 2.45 2.99 -17.19
N ILE A 95 1.54 3.08 -16.23
CA ILE A 95 1.82 2.78 -14.82
C ILE A 95 1.72 1.26 -14.64
N THR A 96 2.81 0.64 -14.16
CA THR A 96 2.88 -0.81 -13.90
C THR A 96 2.81 -1.17 -12.42
N TYR A 97 2.70 -0.16 -11.55
CA TYR A 97 2.60 -0.36 -10.11
C TYR A 97 1.27 -1.02 -9.74
N THR A 98 1.31 -1.96 -8.79
CA THR A 98 0.13 -2.58 -8.18
C THR A 98 0.28 -2.59 -6.67
N THR A 99 -0.85 -2.56 -5.97
CA THR A 99 -0.91 -2.57 -4.50
C THR A 99 -0.80 -3.96 -3.89
N THR A 100 -0.94 -5.01 -4.72
CA THR A 100 -1.11 -6.42 -4.28
C THR A 100 0.01 -6.92 -3.37
N ALA A 101 1.27 -6.57 -3.67
CA ALA A 101 2.40 -7.05 -2.89
C ALA A 101 2.42 -6.45 -1.48
N GLU A 102 2.18 -5.15 -1.36
CA GLU A 102 2.18 -4.46 -0.07
C GLU A 102 0.94 -4.78 0.74
N ILE A 103 -0.25 -4.88 0.12
CA ILE A 103 -1.46 -5.37 0.79
C ILE A 103 -1.20 -6.75 1.39
N LYS A 104 -0.61 -7.67 0.62
CA LYS A 104 -0.30 -9.02 1.11
C LYS A 104 0.72 -9.03 2.25
N LYS A 105 1.68 -8.11 2.24
CA LYS A 105 2.62 -7.93 3.34
C LYS A 105 1.89 -7.49 4.60
N LEU A 106 1.07 -6.44 4.52
CA LEU A 106 0.28 -5.92 5.64
C LEU A 106 -0.72 -6.98 6.17
N GLU A 107 -1.33 -7.77 5.30
CA GLU A 107 -2.19 -8.90 5.71
C GLU A 107 -1.44 -9.95 6.54
N ASN A 108 -0.16 -10.23 6.22
CA ASN A 108 0.67 -11.13 7.02
C ASN A 108 1.08 -10.49 8.36
N GLU A 109 1.19 -9.17 8.41
CA GLU A 109 1.45 -8.39 9.63
C GLU A 109 0.19 -8.23 10.52
N GLY A 110 -0.97 -8.73 10.05
CA GLY A 110 -2.20 -8.81 10.85
C GLY A 110 -3.28 -7.82 10.44
N TYR A 111 -3.06 -7.01 9.39
CA TYR A 111 -4.05 -6.10 8.84
C TYR A 111 -5.09 -6.81 7.97
N VAL A 112 -6.19 -6.12 7.71
CA VAL A 112 -7.25 -6.52 6.78
C VAL A 112 -7.56 -5.35 5.86
N LEU A 113 -7.60 -5.60 4.55
CA LEU A 113 -7.98 -4.59 3.57
C LEU A 113 -9.42 -4.11 3.80
N VAL A 114 -9.60 -2.80 3.92
CA VAL A 114 -10.91 -2.15 3.95
C VAL A 114 -11.27 -1.60 2.57
N LYS A 115 -10.31 -0.91 1.93
CA LYS A 115 -10.52 -0.28 0.63
C LYS A 115 -9.21 -0.12 -0.11
N ASP A 116 -9.19 -0.45 -1.40
CA ASP A 116 -8.07 -0.13 -2.28
C ASP A 116 -8.46 1.01 -3.21
N GLY A 117 -8.31 2.25 -2.74
CA GLY A 117 -8.67 3.44 -3.50
C GLY A 117 -7.81 3.67 -4.74
N TYR A 118 -6.67 2.99 -4.86
CA TYR A 118 -5.87 3.00 -6.09
C TYR A 118 -6.51 2.08 -7.13
N THR A 119 -6.65 0.78 -6.83
CA THR A 119 -7.18 -0.23 -7.76
C THR A 119 -8.65 0.03 -8.13
N ASP A 120 -9.45 0.54 -7.19
CA ASP A 120 -10.87 0.85 -7.41
C ASP A 120 -11.08 2.12 -8.26
N SER A 121 -10.04 2.93 -8.45
CA SER A 121 -10.13 4.16 -9.24
C SER A 121 -10.01 3.90 -10.75
N THR A 122 -10.43 4.86 -11.57
CA THR A 122 -10.25 4.80 -13.03
C THR A 122 -9.32 5.92 -13.48
N GLY A 123 -8.74 5.78 -14.68
CA GLY A 123 -7.90 6.84 -15.26
C GLY A 123 -6.45 6.91 -14.74
N HIS A 124 -5.97 5.90 -14.01
CA HIS A 124 -4.59 5.80 -13.51
C HIS A 124 -3.72 4.79 -14.28
N SER A 125 -4.12 4.40 -15.50
CA SER A 125 -3.35 3.42 -16.30
C SER A 125 -2.05 3.96 -16.88
N GLU A 126 -1.91 5.28 -16.98
CA GLU A 126 -0.74 5.99 -17.51
C GLU A 126 -0.44 7.23 -16.67
N PHE A 127 0.81 7.69 -16.67
CA PHE A 127 1.16 8.99 -16.09
C PHE A 127 0.58 10.09 -16.98
N THR A 128 -0.27 10.95 -16.42
CA THR A 128 -0.85 12.08 -17.13
C THR A 128 -0.67 13.36 -16.31
N LYS A 129 -0.98 14.50 -16.91
CA LYS A 129 -0.91 15.77 -16.18
C LYS A 129 -2.03 15.86 -15.13
N GLU A 130 -3.17 15.20 -15.37
CA GLU A 130 -4.33 15.18 -14.50
C GLU A 130 -4.09 14.37 -13.23
N ASN A 131 -3.33 13.27 -13.31
CA ASN A 131 -2.99 12.46 -12.16
C ASN A 131 -1.63 12.81 -11.53
N ASP A 132 -0.94 13.85 -12.02
CA ASP A 132 0.34 14.25 -11.45
C ASP A 132 0.18 14.74 -10.00
N ASN A 133 0.95 14.14 -9.10
CA ASN A 133 0.88 14.24 -7.65
C ASN A 133 -0.48 13.86 -7.06
N HIS A 134 -1.32 13.12 -7.78
CA HIS A 134 -2.55 12.57 -7.23
C HIS A 134 -2.23 11.56 -6.13
N VAL A 135 -3.00 11.63 -5.04
CA VAL A 135 -2.85 10.75 -3.88
C VAL A 135 -4.00 9.75 -3.88
N TYR A 136 -3.65 8.47 -3.88
CA TYR A 136 -4.57 7.36 -3.65
C TYR A 136 -4.34 6.81 -2.25
N GLU A 137 -5.41 6.31 -1.62
CA GLU A 137 -5.35 5.71 -0.30
C GLU A 137 -5.77 4.24 -0.37
N VAL A 138 -4.96 3.38 0.23
CA VAL A 138 -5.27 1.98 0.52
C VAL A 138 -5.52 1.91 2.02
N ILE A 139 -6.77 1.73 2.40
CA ILE A 139 -7.21 1.73 3.79
C ILE A 139 -7.17 0.31 4.32
N MET A 140 -6.41 0.13 5.40
CA MET A 140 -6.25 -1.10 6.15
C MET A 140 -6.85 -0.91 7.54
N LYS A 141 -7.26 -2.01 8.17
CA LYS A 141 -7.65 -2.04 9.59
C LYS A 141 -6.99 -3.22 10.29
N HIS A 142 -6.98 -3.23 11.60
CA HIS A 142 -6.48 -4.35 12.37
C HIS A 142 -7.37 -5.59 12.19
N GLY A 143 -6.74 -6.73 11.92
CA GLY A 143 -7.36 -8.03 12.05
C GLY A 143 -7.47 -8.44 13.51
N THR A 144 -8.35 -9.40 13.80
CA THR A 144 -8.52 -9.93 15.15
C THR A 144 -8.46 -11.46 15.14
N VAL A 145 -8.06 -12.03 16.27
CA VAL A 145 -8.10 -13.48 16.51
C VAL A 145 -8.81 -13.74 17.83
N THR A 146 -9.63 -14.78 17.88
CA THR A 146 -10.30 -15.21 19.11
C THR A 146 -9.69 -16.51 19.59
N TYR A 147 -9.24 -16.52 20.84
CA TYR A 147 -8.75 -17.71 21.52
C TYR A 147 -9.79 -18.24 22.51
N ASN A 148 -9.93 -19.56 22.54
CA ASN A 148 -10.80 -20.26 23.48
C ASN A 148 -10.27 -21.68 23.75
N PRO A 149 -10.56 -22.28 24.91
CA PRO A 149 -9.96 -23.56 25.30
C PRO A 149 -10.39 -24.77 24.46
N HIS A 150 -11.47 -24.68 23.68
CA HIS A 150 -12.06 -25.82 22.99
C HIS A 150 -11.70 -25.88 21.50
N ASP A 151 -11.82 -24.76 20.78
CA ASP A 151 -11.65 -24.73 19.33
C ASP A 151 -10.30 -24.15 18.90
N ASN A 152 -9.81 -23.13 19.60
CA ASN A 152 -8.58 -22.41 19.25
C ASN A 152 -7.80 -22.01 20.52
N PRO A 153 -7.16 -22.98 21.20
CA PRO A 153 -6.38 -22.67 22.39
C PRO A 153 -5.15 -21.85 22.00
N ALA A 154 -4.90 -20.78 22.75
CA ALA A 154 -3.69 -19.99 22.58
C ALA A 154 -2.47 -20.77 23.08
N LYS A 155 -1.31 -20.55 22.48
CA LYS A 155 -0.05 -21.18 22.86
C LYS A 155 0.99 -20.10 23.14
N PRO A 156 1.37 -19.88 24.41
CA PRO A 156 2.26 -18.80 24.78
C PRO A 156 3.60 -18.91 24.04
N GLY A 157 4.09 -17.77 23.55
CA GLY A 157 5.33 -17.68 22.78
C GLY A 157 5.20 -17.98 21.28
N GLU A 158 4.07 -18.49 20.79
CA GLU A 158 3.80 -18.58 19.36
C GLU A 158 3.43 -17.19 18.78
N PRO A 159 3.82 -16.88 17.53
CA PRO A 159 3.39 -15.66 16.86
C PRO A 159 1.87 -15.67 16.64
N ILE A 160 1.21 -14.53 16.86
CA ILE A 160 -0.22 -14.36 16.59
C ILE A 160 -0.51 -14.46 15.08
N ASN A 161 0.43 -14.01 14.23
CA ASN A 161 0.36 -14.13 12.79
C ASN A 161 1.29 -15.26 12.31
N PRO A 162 0.77 -16.43 11.88
CA PRO A 162 1.62 -17.58 11.55
C PRO A 162 2.59 -17.35 10.38
N ASN A 163 2.26 -16.43 9.47
CA ASN A 163 3.08 -16.09 8.32
C ASN A 163 4.13 -15.01 8.63
N ASP A 164 4.10 -14.43 9.84
CA ASP A 164 5.05 -13.43 10.29
C ASP A 164 5.64 -13.84 11.66
N PRO A 165 6.87 -14.40 11.68
CA PRO A 165 7.52 -14.82 12.92
C PRO A 165 7.89 -13.64 13.85
N ASN A 166 7.86 -12.40 13.36
CA ASN A 166 8.13 -11.20 14.15
C ASN A 166 6.86 -10.54 14.69
N SER A 167 5.68 -11.05 14.32
CA SER A 167 4.41 -10.55 14.85
C SER A 167 4.34 -10.67 16.38
N PRO A 168 3.45 -9.88 17.03
CA PRO A 168 3.21 -10.02 18.47
C PRO A 168 2.97 -11.49 18.84
N LYS A 169 3.53 -11.90 19.96
CA LYS A 169 3.42 -13.27 20.44
C LYS A 169 2.28 -13.39 21.43
N VAL A 170 1.63 -14.55 21.42
CA VAL A 170 0.68 -14.95 22.44
C VAL A 170 1.35 -14.86 23.81
N THR A 171 0.71 -14.17 24.75
CA THR A 171 1.19 -13.98 26.12
C THR A 171 0.54 -14.98 27.08
N ASP A 172 1.03 -15.05 28.32
CA ASP A 172 0.39 -15.86 29.36
C ASP A 172 -1.03 -15.36 29.72
N ASN A 173 -1.31 -14.06 29.56
CA ASN A 173 -2.66 -13.53 29.74
C ASN A 173 -3.62 -14.02 28.64
N ASP A 174 -3.09 -14.33 27.45
CA ASP A 174 -3.88 -14.85 26.35
C ASP A 174 -4.29 -16.32 26.55
N VAL A 175 -3.68 -17.01 27.52
CA VAL A 175 -4.10 -18.34 27.99
C VAL A 175 -4.89 -18.32 29.29
N ASP A 176 -5.16 -17.13 29.86
CA ASP A 176 -6.00 -16.96 31.06
C ASP A 176 -7.51 -17.03 30.71
N TYR A 177 -7.89 -18.12 30.05
CA TYR A 177 -9.26 -18.40 29.66
C TYR A 177 -9.83 -19.65 30.33
N SER A 178 -9.14 -20.22 31.34
CA SER A 178 -9.60 -21.36 32.15
C SER A 178 -9.25 -21.16 33.63
N LYS A 179 -10.22 -21.33 34.54
CA LYS A 179 -10.00 -21.30 36.00
C LYS A 179 -10.83 -22.38 36.70
N SER A 180 -10.22 -23.07 37.66
CA SER A 180 -10.94 -24.01 38.52
C SER A 180 -11.45 -23.32 39.78
N VAL A 181 -12.74 -23.49 40.07
CA VAL A 181 -13.42 -23.02 41.27
C VAL A 181 -13.76 -24.22 42.14
N LYS A 182 -13.42 -24.17 43.42
CA LYS A 182 -13.73 -25.19 44.41
C LYS A 182 -14.88 -24.72 45.30
N GLU A 183 -15.98 -25.44 45.28
CA GLU A 183 -17.09 -25.29 46.23
C GLU A 183 -16.99 -26.40 47.28
N THR A 184 -17.18 -26.06 48.56
CA THR A 184 -17.11 -27.03 49.67
C THR A 184 -18.31 -26.85 50.57
N ILE A 185 -19.15 -27.88 50.65
CA ILE A 185 -20.33 -27.91 51.50
C ILE A 185 -19.92 -28.56 52.83
N HIS A 186 -19.88 -27.76 53.90
CA HIS A 186 -19.61 -28.21 55.26
C HIS A 186 -20.91 -28.65 55.96
N TYR A 187 -20.97 -29.90 56.44
CA TYR A 187 -22.08 -30.39 57.24
C TYR A 187 -21.80 -30.18 58.74
N VAL A 188 -22.80 -29.80 59.53
CA VAL A 188 -22.66 -29.58 60.98
C VAL A 188 -23.88 -30.12 61.75
N GLY A 189 -23.69 -30.48 63.02
CA GLY A 189 -24.79 -30.68 63.98
C GLY A 189 -25.14 -32.13 64.35
N ALA A 190 -24.40 -33.14 63.87
CA ALA A 190 -24.67 -34.55 64.18
C ALA A 190 -23.56 -35.23 65.02
N GLY A 191 -22.69 -34.45 65.68
CA GLY A 191 -21.58 -34.97 66.47
C GLY A 191 -20.69 -35.91 65.64
N ASP A 192 -20.41 -37.11 66.16
CA ASP A 192 -19.60 -38.12 65.47
C ASP A 192 -20.26 -38.68 64.19
N GLN A 193 -21.55 -38.43 63.95
CA GLN A 193 -22.26 -38.81 62.73
C GLN A 193 -22.33 -37.69 61.68
N THR A 194 -21.64 -36.56 61.90
CA THR A 194 -21.59 -35.47 60.93
C THR A 194 -20.89 -35.96 59.65
N PRO A 195 -21.53 -35.89 58.47
CA PRO A 195 -20.90 -36.30 57.21
C PRO A 195 -19.67 -35.45 56.89
N SER A 196 -18.72 -36.05 56.17
CA SER A 196 -17.60 -35.32 55.61
C SER A 196 -18.07 -34.27 54.59
N ASP A 197 -17.24 -33.23 54.41
CA ASP A 197 -17.50 -32.19 53.42
C ASP A 197 -17.75 -32.76 52.02
N ASN A 198 -18.72 -32.18 51.32
CA ASN A 198 -18.88 -32.42 49.89
C ASN A 198 -18.10 -31.36 49.11
N VAL A 199 -17.12 -31.78 48.33
CA VAL A 199 -16.25 -30.91 47.54
C VAL A 199 -16.61 -31.03 46.07
N GLN A 200 -17.00 -29.92 45.45
CA GLN A 200 -17.29 -29.83 44.02
C GLN A 200 -16.23 -28.96 43.34
N ASN A 201 -15.77 -29.38 42.17
CA ASN A 201 -14.85 -28.61 41.34
C ASN A 201 -15.56 -28.22 40.05
N VAL A 202 -15.63 -26.92 39.77
CA VAL A 202 -16.18 -26.38 38.53
C VAL A 202 -15.06 -25.69 37.77
N THR A 203 -14.82 -26.11 36.54
CA THR A 203 -13.94 -25.36 35.63
C THR A 203 -14.78 -24.32 34.90
N LEU A 204 -14.36 -23.06 35.01
CA LEU A 204 -14.93 -21.95 34.26
C LEU A 204 -13.99 -21.61 33.11
N THR A 205 -14.55 -21.35 31.93
CA THR A 205 -13.83 -20.93 30.75
C THR A 205 -14.37 -19.60 30.20
N ARG A 206 -13.55 -18.89 29.43
CA ARG A 206 -13.97 -17.72 28.63
C ARG A 206 -13.30 -17.77 27.25
N SER A 207 -13.65 -16.82 26.40
CA SER A 207 -12.92 -16.54 25.17
C SER A 207 -12.36 -15.13 25.24
N ILE A 208 -11.22 -14.91 24.61
CA ILE A 208 -10.61 -13.58 24.46
C ILE A 208 -10.45 -13.26 22.98
N THR A 209 -10.56 -12.00 22.63
CA THR A 209 -10.26 -11.51 21.29
C THR A 209 -9.06 -10.59 21.38
N VAL A 210 -8.07 -10.86 20.54
CA VAL A 210 -6.78 -10.20 20.49
C VAL A 210 -6.63 -9.49 19.15
N ASP A 211 -6.06 -8.30 19.19
CA ASP A 211 -5.67 -7.52 18.04
C ASP A 211 -4.40 -8.10 17.39
N ARG A 212 -4.44 -8.40 16.09
CA ARG A 212 -3.36 -9.10 15.39
C ARG A 212 -2.13 -8.24 15.11
N VAL A 213 -2.26 -6.92 15.19
CA VAL A 213 -1.18 -5.95 14.92
C VAL A 213 -0.49 -5.54 16.21
N THR A 214 -1.27 -5.25 17.25
CA THR A 214 -0.75 -4.75 18.54
C THR A 214 -0.54 -5.84 19.57
N GLY A 215 -1.19 -6.99 19.42
CA GLY A 215 -1.18 -8.08 20.41
C GLY A 215 -2.02 -7.80 21.66
N ASN A 216 -2.78 -6.71 21.69
CA ASN A 216 -3.61 -6.35 22.85
C ASN A 216 -4.91 -7.15 22.88
N ILE A 217 -5.34 -7.54 24.08
CA ILE A 217 -6.69 -8.09 24.29
C ILE A 217 -7.71 -6.95 24.16
N ILE A 218 -8.59 -7.04 23.17
CA ILE A 218 -9.63 -6.03 22.89
C ILE A 218 -10.97 -6.36 23.54
N SER A 219 -11.25 -7.65 23.80
CA SER A 219 -12.47 -8.06 24.51
C SER A 219 -12.34 -9.46 25.11
N SER A 220 -13.24 -9.79 26.04
CA SER A 220 -13.38 -11.14 26.58
C SER A 220 -14.84 -11.46 26.89
N THR A 221 -15.24 -12.72 26.77
CA THR A 221 -16.55 -13.18 27.21
C THR A 221 -16.61 -13.33 28.73
N LYS A 222 -17.83 -13.41 29.27
CA LYS A 222 -18.03 -13.76 30.68
C LYS A 222 -17.59 -15.20 30.90
N TRP A 223 -17.03 -15.46 32.08
CA TRP A 223 -16.75 -16.82 32.55
C TRP A 223 -18.01 -17.70 32.53
N GLN A 224 -17.90 -18.89 31.95
CA GLN A 224 -18.97 -19.87 31.83
C GLN A 224 -18.46 -21.24 32.30
N PRO A 225 -19.26 -22.09 32.94
CA PRO A 225 -18.85 -23.45 33.28
C PRO A 225 -18.55 -24.28 32.02
N SER A 226 -17.39 -24.93 31.97
CA SER A 226 -17.16 -26.02 31.01
C SER A 226 -17.99 -27.20 31.48
N GLN A 227 -19.11 -27.51 30.81
CA GLN A 227 -20.07 -28.60 31.08
C GLN A 227 -19.95 -29.30 32.45
N ILE A 228 -20.93 -29.04 33.32
CA ILE A 228 -20.95 -29.57 34.68
C ILE A 228 -21.34 -31.06 34.65
N ASP A 229 -20.37 -31.95 34.79
CA ASP A 229 -20.64 -33.32 35.24
C ASP A 229 -21.02 -33.26 36.72
N TYR A 230 -22.30 -33.11 37.02
CA TYR A 230 -22.83 -33.37 38.35
C TYR A 230 -22.76 -34.89 38.56
N LYS A 231 -21.85 -35.35 39.42
CA LYS A 231 -21.86 -36.71 39.96
C LYS A 231 -22.51 -36.75 41.34
#